data_AF-A0A0M2HT58-F1
#
_entry.id   AF-A0A0M2HT58-F1
#
_cell.length_a   1.000
_cell.length_b   1.000
_cell.length_c   1.000
_cell.angle_alpha   90.00
_cell.angle_beta   90.00
_cell.angle_gamma   90.00
#
_symmetry.space_group_name_H-M   'P 1'
#
loop_
_entity.id
_entity.type
_entity.pdbx_description
1 polymer ?
#
loop_
_entity_poly.entity_id
_entity_poly.type
_entity_poly.pdbx_seq_one_letter_code
_entity_poly.pdbx_strand_id
1 'polypeptide(L)'
;MTAPIPLRRTRRTAEESSASSRASGAFGRDGWVRFVLLLLSRAYLTVMATLAIIALLPVLCGWRPMVILSGSMEPTISVGDVVLLSDLPPGETYGEGLVVAFDAVDADGAPIIKMHRIAETVDGGFVTQGDANSDPDSGIRTEDDLHGAGRLLVPFIGLPAYWIGRDPLALVAWILGTLVTMVLAFPTPSRPRRAEHVAVAALTVAAITAGLASPSAQAYAAFSVRTTTSATWSAAALPAIAIGRADPFSLLAATSVTDGVLSFTDVDGSVGTTPGTTISNFSILDRYASLERNTSAARNAMADARTLATALEARKATPRTGTLTGRVTPGTYSWTTLSASGNIAVDAGGDPSARFVFIANSLTVANGTHVELAGGATSANIFWRIRGNATLNTSTLRGTLLADGAISASTTTVVGRLVSFNSSITAGRYLISRP
;
A
#
# COMPACT_ATOMS: atom_id res chain seq x y z
N MET A 1 -64.41 33.87 -74.44
CA MET A 1 -62.99 34.21 -74.56
C MET A 1 -62.41 34.31 -73.16
N THR A 2 -61.62 33.29 -72.82
CA THR A 2 -60.89 33.09 -71.56
C THR A 2 -59.54 33.79 -71.63
N ALA A 3 -59.15 34.52 -70.58
CA ALA A 3 -57.78 34.94 -70.34
C ALA A 3 -57.43 34.71 -68.86
N PRO A 4 -56.33 34.00 -68.52
CA PRO A 4 -56.05 33.56 -67.16
C PRO A 4 -55.15 34.53 -66.39
N ILE A 5 -55.31 34.50 -65.07
CA ILE A 5 -54.52 35.22 -64.06
C ILE A 5 -53.17 34.49 -63.85
N PRO A 6 -52.01 35.16 -63.80
CA PRO A 6 -50.74 34.49 -63.50
C PRO A 6 -50.54 34.34 -61.98
N LEU A 7 -50.37 33.09 -61.53
CA LEU A 7 -50.01 32.74 -60.16
C LEU A 7 -48.53 33.01 -59.88
N ARG A 8 -48.27 33.88 -58.90
CA ARG A 8 -46.93 34.16 -58.34
C ARG A 8 -46.55 33.06 -57.33
N ARG A 9 -45.92 31.99 -57.81
CA ARG A 9 -45.14 30.96 -57.06
C ARG A 9 -43.86 30.79 -57.89
N THR A 10 -42.62 30.88 -57.44
CA THR A 10 -41.96 30.39 -56.23
C THR A 10 -40.53 30.97 -56.28
N ARG A 11 -40.16 31.90 -55.39
CA ARG A 11 -38.75 32.28 -55.19
C ARG A 11 -38.28 32.08 -53.75
N ARG A 12 -39.21 31.87 -52.83
CA ARG A 12 -38.93 31.69 -51.39
C ARG A 12 -38.38 30.31 -51.03
N THR A 13 -38.62 29.30 -51.85
CA THR A 13 -38.23 27.91 -51.57
C THR A 13 -36.77 27.60 -51.89
N ALA A 14 -36.12 28.35 -52.78
CA ALA A 14 -34.71 28.12 -53.13
C ALA A 14 -33.73 28.68 -52.07
N GLU A 15 -34.06 29.83 -51.46
CA GLU A 15 -33.24 30.40 -50.37
C GLU A 15 -33.37 29.59 -49.08
N GLU A 16 -34.58 29.14 -48.71
CA GLU A 16 -34.80 28.29 -47.54
C GLU A 16 -34.14 26.90 -47.68
N SER A 17 -34.15 26.31 -48.88
CA SER A 17 -33.45 25.04 -49.14
C SER A 17 -31.93 25.18 -49.02
N SER A 18 -31.37 26.34 -49.40
CA SER A 18 -29.92 26.59 -49.30
C SER A 18 -29.47 26.84 -47.85
N ALA A 19 -30.31 27.50 -47.05
CA ALA A 19 -30.07 27.78 -45.63
C ALA A 19 -30.18 26.50 -44.76
N SER A 20 -31.16 25.64 -45.06
CA SER A 20 -31.35 24.34 -44.41
C SER A 20 -30.16 23.39 -44.63
N SER A 21 -29.59 23.36 -45.85
CA SER A 21 -28.41 22.51 -46.14
C SER A 21 -27.14 22.97 -45.41
N ARG A 22 -26.99 24.27 -45.12
CA ARG A 22 -25.84 24.81 -44.38
C ARG A 22 -25.95 24.58 -42.86
N ALA A 23 -27.16 24.62 -42.32
CA ALA A 23 -27.40 24.36 -40.89
C ALA A 23 -27.22 22.87 -40.51
N SER A 24 -27.38 21.96 -41.49
CA SER A 24 -27.22 20.52 -41.32
C SER A 24 -25.77 20.05 -41.16
N GLY A 25 -24.78 20.90 -41.46
CA GLY A 25 -23.36 20.53 -41.51
C GLY A 25 -22.57 20.72 -40.21
N ALA A 26 -23.11 21.43 -39.22
CA ALA A 26 -22.37 21.75 -37.99
C ALA A 26 -22.42 20.62 -36.94
N PHE A 27 -23.46 19.77 -36.96
CA PHE A 27 -23.70 18.72 -35.97
C PHE A 27 -23.96 17.33 -36.59
N GLY A 28 -23.50 17.08 -37.83
CA GLY A 28 -23.42 15.72 -38.37
C GLY A 28 -22.42 14.86 -37.58
N ARG A 29 -22.44 13.53 -37.78
CA ARG A 29 -21.49 12.58 -37.13
C ARG A 29 -20.03 13.02 -37.27
N ASP A 30 -19.68 13.63 -38.41
CA ASP A 30 -18.33 14.17 -38.68
C ASP A 30 -18.01 15.47 -37.91
N GLY A 31 -19.02 16.28 -37.60
CA GLY A 31 -18.87 17.50 -36.78
C GLY A 31 -18.59 17.18 -35.32
N TRP A 32 -19.30 16.19 -34.76
CA TRP A 32 -19.05 15.70 -33.41
C TRP A 32 -17.67 15.05 -33.26
N VAL A 33 -17.25 14.23 -34.23
CA VAL A 33 -15.90 13.64 -34.22
C VAL A 33 -14.83 14.71 -34.24
N ARG A 34 -14.94 15.73 -35.10
CA ARG A 34 -13.99 16.85 -35.14
C ARG A 34 -13.97 17.67 -33.85
N PHE A 35 -15.14 17.96 -33.28
CA PHE A 35 -15.26 18.67 -32.01
C PHE A 35 -14.59 17.90 -30.87
N VAL A 36 -14.84 16.60 -30.76
CA VAL A 36 -14.23 15.74 -29.74
C VAL A 36 -12.71 15.65 -29.93
N LEU A 37 -12.24 15.46 -31.16
CA LEU A 37 -10.79 15.42 -31.46
C LEU A 37 -10.10 16.74 -31.14
N LEU A 38 -10.72 17.88 -31.46
CA LEU A 38 -10.22 19.21 -31.10
C LEU A 38 -10.11 19.39 -29.59
N LEU A 39 -11.17 19.01 -28.86
CA LEU A 39 -11.20 19.11 -27.41
C LEU A 39 -10.13 18.23 -26.75
N LEU A 40 -10.03 16.96 -27.18
CA LEU A 40 -9.03 16.02 -26.66
C LEU A 40 -7.60 16.47 -26.99
N SER A 41 -7.35 16.94 -28.22
CA SER A 41 -6.03 17.43 -28.63
C SER A 41 -5.61 18.64 -27.81
N ARG A 42 -6.52 19.60 -27.58
CA ARG A 42 -6.24 20.76 -26.73
C ARG A 42 -6.05 20.37 -25.27
N ALA A 43 -6.89 19.49 -24.74
CA ALA A 43 -6.75 19.00 -23.37
C ALA A 43 -5.39 18.32 -23.18
N TYR A 44 -4.98 17.43 -24.08
CA TYR A 44 -3.66 16.80 -24.07
C TYR A 44 -2.53 17.84 -24.09
N LEU A 45 -2.53 18.77 -25.05
CA LEU A 45 -1.49 19.79 -25.16
C LEU A 45 -1.45 20.72 -23.95
N THR A 46 -2.60 21.10 -23.39
CA THR A 46 -2.67 21.90 -22.17
C THR A 46 -2.09 21.14 -20.99
N VAL A 47 -2.44 19.86 -20.80
CA VAL A 47 -1.87 19.02 -19.73
C VAL A 47 -0.34 18.91 -19.89
N MET A 48 0.15 18.60 -21.10
CA MET A 48 1.60 18.50 -21.34
C MET A 48 2.33 19.82 -21.12
N ALA A 49 1.75 20.94 -21.57
CA ALA A 49 2.31 22.27 -21.34
C ALA A 49 2.32 22.63 -19.85
N THR A 50 1.25 22.34 -19.11
CA THR A 50 1.18 22.56 -17.66
C THR A 50 2.20 21.72 -16.92
N LEU A 51 2.33 20.42 -17.23
CA LEU A 51 3.34 19.54 -16.63
C LEU A 51 4.76 20.04 -16.93
N ALA A 52 5.02 20.47 -18.16
CA ALA A 52 6.30 21.06 -18.53
C ALA A 52 6.60 22.36 -17.74
N ILE A 53 5.59 23.23 -17.57
CA ILE A 53 5.74 24.44 -16.74
C ILE A 53 6.01 24.07 -15.29
N ILE A 54 5.29 23.11 -14.71
CA ILE A 54 5.52 22.66 -13.33
C ILE A 54 6.90 22.05 -13.16
N ALA A 55 7.40 21.31 -14.15
CA ALA A 55 8.73 20.70 -14.13
C ALA A 55 9.87 21.70 -14.34
N LEU A 56 9.63 22.83 -15.03
CA LEU A 56 10.68 23.77 -15.42
C LEU A 56 10.67 25.08 -14.62
N LEU A 57 9.51 25.52 -14.13
CA LEU A 57 9.39 26.78 -13.39
C LEU A 57 10.22 26.80 -12.10
N PRO A 58 10.24 25.73 -11.27
CA PRO A 58 11.03 25.71 -10.03
C PRO A 58 12.54 25.74 -10.27
N VAL A 59 13.01 25.43 -11.49
CA VAL A 59 14.42 25.53 -11.86
C VAL A 59 14.92 26.98 -11.78
N LEU A 60 14.04 27.96 -12.03
CA LEU A 60 14.35 29.37 -11.85
C LEU A 60 14.60 29.73 -10.37
N CYS A 61 14.12 28.90 -9.45
CA CYS A 61 14.32 29.02 -8.00
C CYS A 61 15.49 28.15 -7.50
N GLY A 62 16.32 27.60 -8.40
CA GLY A 62 17.48 26.78 -8.04
C GLY A 62 17.18 25.29 -7.87
N TRP A 63 15.94 24.84 -8.13
CA TRP A 63 15.61 23.42 -8.02
C TRP A 63 16.16 22.64 -9.22
N ARG A 64 16.54 21.38 -8.98
CA ARG A 64 17.15 20.52 -9.99
C ARG A 64 16.16 19.43 -10.42
N PRO A 65 15.73 19.38 -11.68
CA PRO A 65 14.85 18.32 -12.16
C PRO A 65 15.68 17.07 -12.46
N MET A 66 15.24 15.92 -11.96
CA MET A 66 15.85 14.62 -12.19
C MET A 66 14.83 13.66 -12.76
N VAL A 67 15.17 13.04 -13.89
CA VAL A 67 14.32 12.03 -14.51
C VAL A 67 14.57 10.69 -13.83
N ILE A 68 13.49 10.03 -13.42
CA ILE A 68 13.55 8.71 -12.81
C ILE A 68 13.64 7.67 -13.91
N LEU A 69 14.76 6.96 -13.95
CA LEU A 69 15.04 5.97 -15.01
C LEU A 69 14.80 4.53 -14.54
N SER A 70 14.21 4.37 -13.36
CA SER A 70 14.13 3.08 -12.67
C SER A 70 13.04 2.95 -11.62
N GLY A 71 12.60 1.72 -11.35
CA GLY A 71 11.44 1.44 -10.49
C GLY A 71 11.75 1.13 -9.02
N SER A 72 12.94 1.43 -8.48
CA SER A 72 13.24 1.12 -7.06
C SER A 72 12.37 1.91 -6.08
N MET A 73 11.77 3.01 -6.54
CA MET A 73 10.84 3.85 -5.79
C MET A 73 9.36 3.59 -6.13
N GLU A 74 9.05 2.48 -6.82
CA GLU A 74 7.66 2.07 -7.07
C GLU A 74 7.02 1.50 -5.79
N PRO A 75 5.70 1.70 -5.58
CA PRO A 75 4.74 2.33 -6.49
C PRO A 75 4.66 3.87 -6.39
N THR A 76 5.37 4.50 -5.47
CA THR A 76 5.20 5.94 -5.16
C THR A 76 5.74 6.85 -6.26
N ILE A 77 6.87 6.48 -6.87
CA ILE A 77 7.53 7.23 -7.94
C ILE A 77 7.80 6.25 -9.09
N SER A 78 7.30 6.59 -10.28
CA SER A 78 7.36 5.72 -11.45
C SER A 78 8.47 6.13 -12.41
N VAL A 79 8.89 5.17 -13.24
CA VAL A 79 9.83 5.45 -14.35
C VAL A 79 9.23 6.46 -15.32
N GLY A 80 10.02 7.47 -15.69
CA GLY A 80 9.60 8.55 -16.57
C GLY A 80 8.95 9.73 -15.84
N ASP A 81 8.86 9.68 -14.51
CA ASP A 81 8.54 10.85 -13.70
C ASP A 81 9.75 11.78 -13.56
N VAL A 82 9.48 13.04 -13.27
CA VAL A 82 10.50 14.04 -12.94
C VAL A 82 10.35 14.43 -11.47
N VAL A 83 11.41 14.22 -10.69
CA VAL A 83 11.50 14.69 -9.31
C VAL A 83 12.32 15.97 -9.28
N LEU A 84 11.78 17.01 -8.66
CA LEU A 84 12.48 18.27 -8.44
C LEU A 84 13.13 18.25 -7.07
N LEU A 85 14.45 18.38 -7.06
CA LEU A 85 15.28 18.45 -5.87
C LEU A 85 15.47 19.91 -5.44
N SER A 86 15.33 20.16 -4.14
CA SER A 86 15.86 21.36 -3.51
C SER A 86 17.18 21.05 -2.81
N ASP A 87 18.02 22.05 -2.64
CA ASP A 87 19.18 21.95 -1.75
C ASP A 87 18.73 21.65 -0.31
N LEU A 88 19.63 21.02 0.45
CA LEU A 88 19.44 20.62 1.84
C LEU A 88 20.14 21.66 2.74
N PRO A 89 19.41 22.46 3.54
CA PRO A 89 20.03 23.43 4.44
C PRO A 89 20.89 22.74 5.50
N PRO A 90 22.14 23.17 5.74
CA PRO A 90 22.98 22.53 6.75
C PRO A 90 22.38 22.69 8.15
N GLY A 91 22.35 21.61 8.92
CA GLY A 91 21.87 21.61 10.31
C GLY A 91 20.36 21.47 10.51
N GLU A 92 19.59 21.20 9.45
CA GLU A 92 18.19 20.76 9.59
C GLU A 92 18.12 19.26 9.85
N THR A 93 17.28 18.85 10.81
CA THR A 93 17.03 17.44 11.06
C THR A 93 16.07 16.89 10.00
N TYR A 94 16.56 16.01 9.13
CA TYR A 94 15.75 15.36 8.12
C TYR A 94 14.99 14.17 8.71
N GLY A 95 13.67 14.19 8.56
CA GLY A 95 12.80 13.13 9.03
C GLY A 95 12.82 11.90 8.10
N GLU A 96 12.46 10.75 8.68
CA GLU A 96 12.17 9.53 7.93
C GLU A 96 11.11 9.77 6.85
N GLY A 97 11.25 9.09 5.72
CA GLY A 97 10.37 9.19 4.55
C GLY A 97 10.74 10.28 3.55
N LEU A 98 11.73 11.14 3.84
CA LEU A 98 12.22 12.13 2.88
C LEU A 98 12.97 11.44 1.73
N VAL A 99 12.63 11.75 0.48
CA VAL A 99 13.34 11.21 -0.68
C VAL A 99 14.56 12.08 -0.96
N VAL A 100 15.73 11.45 -1.02
CA VAL A 100 17.02 12.12 -1.22
C VAL A 100 17.74 11.53 -2.42
N ALA A 101 18.50 12.36 -3.13
CA ALA A 101 19.38 11.93 -4.21
C ALA A 101 20.83 11.87 -3.73
N PHE A 102 21.58 10.83 -4.09
CA PHE A 102 22.97 10.65 -3.69
C PHE A 102 23.76 9.85 -4.73
N ASP A 103 25.09 9.91 -4.65
CA ASP A 103 25.96 9.12 -5.52
C ASP A 103 25.96 7.63 -5.16
N ALA A 104 25.82 6.79 -6.17
CA ALA A 104 25.88 5.35 -6.06
C ALA A 104 26.67 4.76 -7.23
N VAL A 105 26.92 3.46 -7.16
CA VAL A 105 27.45 2.68 -8.28
C VAL A 105 26.38 1.73 -8.76
N ASP A 106 26.28 1.56 -10.08
CA ASP A 106 25.42 0.53 -10.65
C ASP A 106 26.05 -0.88 -10.54
N ALA A 107 25.35 -1.89 -11.05
CA ALA A 107 25.81 -3.28 -11.01
C ALA A 107 27.11 -3.50 -11.81
N ASP A 108 27.40 -2.63 -12.78
CA ASP A 108 28.58 -2.68 -13.65
C ASP A 108 29.72 -1.78 -13.12
N GLY A 109 29.51 -1.12 -11.97
CA GLY A 109 30.47 -0.25 -11.30
C GLY A 109 30.54 1.18 -11.85
N ALA A 110 29.61 1.57 -12.73
CA ALA A 110 29.55 2.94 -13.23
C ALA A 110 28.92 3.88 -12.19
N PRO A 111 29.42 5.12 -12.07
CA PRO A 111 28.85 6.11 -11.17
C PRO A 111 27.46 6.51 -11.67
N ILE A 112 26.49 6.45 -10.77
CA ILE A 112 25.09 6.80 -11.03
C ILE A 112 24.56 7.66 -9.89
N ILE A 113 23.56 8.48 -10.17
CA ILE A 113 22.78 9.10 -9.10
C ILE A 113 21.67 8.12 -8.73
N LYS A 114 21.44 7.89 -7.44
CA LYS A 114 20.35 7.05 -6.92
C LYS A 114 19.43 7.91 -6.07
N MET A 115 18.13 7.62 -6.11
CA MET A 115 17.13 8.31 -5.30
C MET A 115 16.36 7.31 -4.45
N HIS A 116 16.40 7.48 -3.13
CA HIS A 116 15.71 6.61 -2.16
C HIS A 116 15.15 7.43 -1.00
N ARG A 117 14.18 6.87 -0.26
CA ARG A 117 13.67 7.51 0.96
C ARG A 117 14.62 7.26 2.12
N ILE A 118 14.72 8.19 3.06
CA ILE A 118 15.35 7.97 4.37
C ILE A 118 14.47 6.95 5.12
N ALA A 119 15.01 5.77 5.37
CA ALA A 119 14.31 4.70 6.10
C ALA A 119 14.51 4.83 7.61
N GLU A 120 15.71 5.23 8.02
CA GLU A 120 16.08 5.42 9.43
C GLU A 120 17.15 6.51 9.52
N THR A 121 17.04 7.36 10.54
CA THR A 121 18.06 8.35 10.89
C THR A 121 18.89 7.81 12.05
N VAL A 122 20.21 7.67 11.86
CA VAL A 122 21.15 7.09 12.83
C VAL A 122 22.20 8.11 13.26
N ASP A 123 22.88 7.86 14.38
CA ASP A 123 24.00 8.70 14.82
C ASP A 123 25.11 8.70 13.76
N GLY A 124 25.24 9.84 13.05
CA GLY A 124 26.22 10.03 11.99
C GLY A 124 25.70 9.93 10.56
N GLY A 125 24.38 9.77 10.33
CA GLY A 125 23.81 9.89 8.98
C GLY A 125 22.45 9.22 8.78
N PHE A 126 22.19 8.83 7.54
CA PHE A 126 20.91 8.33 7.06
C PHE A 126 21.05 6.95 6.42
N VAL A 127 20.17 6.03 6.80
CA VAL A 127 19.97 4.78 6.08
C VAL A 127 18.87 5.01 5.04
N THR A 128 19.15 4.68 3.79
CA THR A 128 18.21 4.93 2.67
C THR A 128 17.63 3.62 2.15
N GLN A 129 16.41 3.66 1.61
CA GLN A 129 15.74 2.49 1.05
C GLN A 129 14.81 2.88 -0.09
N GLY A 130 14.76 2.07 -1.14
CA GLY A 130 13.73 2.17 -2.19
C GLY A 130 12.38 1.63 -1.72
N ASP A 131 11.27 2.15 -2.24
CA ASP A 131 9.93 1.65 -1.92
C ASP A 131 9.69 0.22 -2.40
N ALA A 132 10.34 -0.17 -3.49
CA ALA A 132 10.27 -1.52 -4.04
C ALA A 132 11.30 -2.49 -3.42
N ASN A 133 12.26 -1.98 -2.64
CA ASN A 133 13.35 -2.80 -2.10
C ASN A 133 12.95 -3.42 -0.75
N SER A 134 13.17 -4.72 -0.57
CA SER A 134 12.91 -5.44 0.69
C SER A 134 13.86 -5.04 1.81
N ASP A 135 15.10 -4.73 1.45
CA ASP A 135 16.20 -4.47 2.38
C ASP A 135 16.72 -3.03 2.21
N PRO A 136 17.16 -2.37 3.29
CA PRO A 136 17.83 -1.07 3.22
C PRO A 136 19.12 -1.10 2.40
N ASP A 137 19.50 0.04 1.83
CA ASP A 137 20.75 0.16 1.09
C ASP A 137 21.96 -0.04 2.03
N SER A 138 22.97 -0.76 1.53
CA SER A 138 24.21 -0.98 2.27
C SER A 138 25.04 0.31 2.36
N GLY A 139 25.06 0.92 3.54
CA GLY A 139 25.90 2.07 3.84
C GLY A 139 25.11 3.24 4.45
N ILE A 140 25.73 3.90 5.43
CA ILE A 140 25.20 5.12 6.04
C ILE A 140 25.60 6.29 5.16
N ARG A 141 24.64 7.19 4.86
CA ARG A 141 24.85 8.40 4.07
C ARG A 141 24.95 9.61 4.97
N THR A 142 25.97 10.43 4.78
CA THR A 142 26.11 11.70 5.49
C THR A 142 25.39 12.82 4.74
N GLU A 143 25.16 13.97 5.38
CA GLU A 143 24.54 15.13 4.71
C GLU A 143 25.34 15.59 3.47
N ASP A 144 26.67 15.47 3.52
CA ASP A 144 27.57 15.84 2.43
C ASP A 144 27.46 14.91 1.21
N ASP A 145 26.96 13.68 1.39
CA ASP A 145 26.75 12.72 0.30
C ASP A 145 25.45 12.98 -0.48
N LEU A 146 24.59 13.88 0.01
CA LEU A 146 23.27 14.13 -0.56
C LEU A 146 23.30 15.31 -1.53
N HIS A 147 22.81 15.08 -2.74
CA HIS A 147 22.65 16.10 -3.78
C HIS A 147 21.41 16.98 -3.59
N GLY A 148 20.49 16.59 -2.70
CA GLY A 148 19.27 17.35 -2.41
C GLY A 148 18.09 16.48 -2.00
N ALA A 149 17.00 17.13 -1.59
CA ALA A 149 15.73 16.49 -1.23
C ALA A 149 14.67 16.68 -2.31
N GLY A 150 13.96 15.60 -2.64
CA GLY A 150 12.79 15.63 -3.51
C GLY A 150 11.65 16.42 -2.87
N ARG A 151 11.19 17.48 -3.56
CA ARG A 151 10.09 18.35 -3.09
C ARG A 151 8.83 18.22 -3.94
N LEU A 152 8.99 17.99 -5.23
CA LEU A 152 7.86 17.91 -6.17
C LEU A 152 8.06 16.78 -7.18
N LEU A 153 7.01 16.01 -7.40
CA LEU A 153 6.94 14.95 -8.39
C LEU A 153 6.04 15.39 -9.55
N VAL A 154 6.55 15.32 -10.77
CA VAL A 154 5.80 15.61 -11.99
C VAL A 154 5.71 14.33 -12.83
N PRO A 155 4.51 13.71 -12.91
CA PRO A 155 4.40 12.40 -13.51
C PRO A 155 4.52 12.44 -15.04
N PHE A 156 5.04 11.36 -15.62
CA PHE A 156 5.10 11.05 -17.07
C PHE A 156 5.86 12.02 -17.99
N ILE A 157 6.16 13.24 -17.56
CA ILE A 157 6.77 14.29 -18.41
C ILE A 157 8.22 13.96 -18.80
N GLY A 158 8.88 13.09 -18.04
CA GLY A 158 10.24 12.60 -18.29
C GLY A 158 10.33 11.39 -19.21
N LEU A 159 9.20 10.80 -19.64
CA LEU A 159 9.18 9.64 -20.53
C LEU A 159 9.97 9.84 -21.85
N PRO A 160 9.90 11.00 -22.53
CA PRO A 160 10.71 11.24 -23.72
C PRO A 160 12.20 11.13 -23.44
N ALA A 161 12.67 11.67 -22.31
CA ALA A 161 14.06 11.58 -21.89
C ALA A 161 14.46 10.14 -21.54
N TYR A 162 13.57 9.39 -20.88
CA TYR A 162 13.77 7.97 -20.58
C TYR A 162 13.94 7.10 -21.83
N TRP A 163 13.19 7.40 -22.91
CA TRP A 163 13.24 6.65 -24.16
C TRP A 163 14.47 6.93 -25.02
N ILE A 164 15.17 8.05 -24.80
CA ILE A 164 16.40 8.38 -25.55
C ILE A 164 17.43 7.26 -25.33
N GLY A 165 17.88 6.65 -26.42
CA GLY A 165 18.86 5.54 -26.40
C GLY A 165 18.32 4.20 -25.90
N ARG A 166 17.09 4.14 -25.38
CA ARG A 166 16.46 2.90 -24.86
C ARG A 166 15.31 2.38 -25.71
N ASP A 167 14.38 3.25 -26.10
CA ASP A 167 13.22 2.91 -26.92
C ASP A 167 12.93 4.00 -27.98
N PRO A 168 13.67 3.99 -29.11
CA PRO A 168 13.50 5.00 -30.14
C PRO A 168 12.12 4.95 -30.81
N LEU A 169 11.44 3.79 -30.82
CA LEU A 169 10.12 3.65 -31.42
C LEU A 169 9.06 4.35 -30.58
N ALA A 170 9.08 4.18 -29.26
CA ALA A 170 8.18 4.88 -28.35
C ALA A 170 8.38 6.40 -28.46
N LEU A 171 9.63 6.87 -28.51
CA LEU A 171 9.95 8.28 -28.68
C LEU A 171 9.41 8.84 -30.00
N VAL A 172 9.67 8.17 -31.12
CA VAL A 172 9.18 8.61 -32.45
C VAL A 172 7.65 8.60 -32.49
N ALA A 173 7.00 7.57 -31.96
CA ALA A 173 5.55 7.49 -31.90
C ALA A 173 4.95 8.64 -31.08
N TRP A 174 5.55 8.96 -29.93
CA TRP A 174 5.10 10.07 -29.09
C TRP A 174 5.31 11.43 -29.75
N ILE A 175 6.45 11.65 -30.42
CA ILE A 175 6.72 12.88 -31.18
C ILE A 175 5.69 13.04 -32.32
N LEU A 176 5.46 11.98 -33.10
CA LEU A 176 4.48 12.00 -34.19
C LEU A 176 3.05 12.22 -33.67
N GLY A 177 2.66 11.54 -32.58
CA GLY A 177 1.37 11.73 -31.94
C GLY A 177 1.18 13.17 -31.47
N THR A 178 2.20 13.74 -30.83
CA THR A 178 2.18 15.14 -30.37
C THR A 178 2.08 16.10 -31.56
N LEU A 179 2.82 15.87 -32.64
CA LEU A 179 2.73 16.66 -33.88
C LEU A 179 1.30 16.60 -34.47
N VAL A 180 0.70 15.41 -34.54
CA VAL A 180 -0.68 15.22 -35.01
C VAL A 180 -1.66 15.99 -34.13
N THR A 181 -1.56 15.90 -32.80
CA THR A 181 -2.44 16.67 -31.89
C THR A 181 -2.26 18.17 -32.05
N MET A 182 -1.05 18.65 -32.34
CA MET A 182 -0.78 20.07 -32.60
C MET A 182 -1.48 20.55 -33.87
N VAL A 183 -1.41 19.78 -34.95
CA VAL A 183 -2.13 20.08 -36.21
C VAL A 183 -3.64 20.04 -35.99
N LEU A 184 -4.15 19.08 -35.21
CA LEU A 184 -5.57 18.96 -34.89
C LEU A 184 -6.07 20.11 -34.01
N ALA A 185 -5.29 20.56 -33.01
CA ALA A 185 -5.69 21.61 -32.06
C ALA A 185 -5.71 23.02 -32.67
N PHE A 186 -4.87 23.25 -33.68
CA PHE A 186 -4.73 24.51 -34.42
C PHE A 186 -4.98 24.28 -35.92
N PRO A 187 -6.22 24.01 -36.34
CA PRO A 187 -6.52 23.82 -37.74
C PRO A 187 -6.13 25.08 -38.51
N THR A 188 -5.23 24.93 -39.47
CA THR A 188 -4.74 26.06 -40.27
C THR A 188 -5.94 26.73 -40.95
N PRO A 189 -6.12 28.05 -40.80
CA PRO A 189 -7.16 28.73 -41.56
C PRO A 189 -6.84 28.56 -43.04
N SER A 190 -7.84 28.20 -43.83
CA SER A 190 -7.74 27.97 -45.29
C SER A 190 -7.44 29.22 -46.12
N ARG A 191 -6.86 30.27 -45.53
CA ARG A 191 -6.42 31.48 -46.21
C ARG A 191 -4.97 31.80 -45.85
N PRO A 192 -4.09 32.04 -46.84
CA PRO A 192 -2.68 32.29 -46.60
C PRO A 192 -2.54 33.73 -46.09
N ARG A 193 -2.42 33.91 -44.78
CA ARG A 193 -1.84 35.14 -44.20
C ARG A 193 -0.89 34.81 -43.05
N ARG A 194 0.40 35.03 -43.37
CA ARG A 194 1.60 35.12 -42.53
C ARG A 194 1.87 33.99 -41.52
N ALA A 195 2.76 33.11 -41.97
CA ALA A 195 3.45 32.07 -41.20
C ALA A 195 4.53 32.64 -40.25
N GLU A 196 4.13 33.45 -39.26
CA GLU A 196 5.07 33.91 -38.21
C GLU A 196 4.78 33.27 -36.84
N HIS A 197 3.53 32.86 -36.55
CA HIS A 197 3.18 32.34 -35.22
C HIS A 197 3.39 30.83 -35.02
N VAL A 198 3.46 30.03 -36.08
CA VAL A 198 3.63 28.56 -35.98
C VAL A 198 5.09 28.17 -35.73
N ALA A 199 6.05 28.97 -36.22
CA ALA A 199 7.48 28.72 -36.03
C ALA A 199 7.93 28.93 -34.57
N VAL A 200 7.31 29.88 -33.86
CA VAL A 200 7.67 30.19 -32.45
C VAL A 200 7.18 29.10 -31.49
N ALA A 201 6.02 28.49 -31.75
CA ALA A 201 5.49 27.39 -30.94
C ALA A 201 6.26 26.06 -31.15
N ALA A 202 6.81 25.84 -32.35
CA ALA A 202 7.67 24.67 -32.61
C ALA A 202 9.06 24.80 -31.97
N LEU A 203 9.58 26.03 -31.86
CA LEU A 203 10.91 26.28 -31.27
C LEU A 203 10.93 26.11 -29.74
N THR A 204 9.82 26.35 -29.05
CA THR A 204 9.73 26.18 -27.59
C THR A 204 9.70 24.72 -27.16
N VAL A 205 9.15 23.81 -27.97
CA VAL A 205 9.16 22.36 -27.67
C VAL A 205 10.55 21.75 -27.86
N ALA A 206 11.32 22.21 -28.86
CA ALA A 206 12.70 21.76 -29.07
C ALA A 206 13.64 22.20 -27.92
N ALA A 207 13.40 23.38 -27.33
CA ALA A 207 14.16 23.87 -26.19
C ALA A 207 13.90 23.05 -24.91
N ILE A 208 12.67 22.55 -24.71
CA ILE A 208 12.30 21.69 -23.59
C ILE A 208 12.97 20.31 -23.71
N THR A 209 13.08 19.76 -24.92
CA THR A 209 13.81 18.50 -25.15
C THR A 209 15.33 18.62 -25.01
N ALA A 210 15.91 19.79 -25.27
CA ALA A 210 17.36 20.00 -25.14
C ALA A 210 17.79 20.30 -23.68
N GLY A 211 16.95 20.99 -22.88
CA GLY A 211 17.28 21.33 -21.50
C GLY A 211 17.35 20.11 -20.55
N LEU A 212 16.52 19.09 -20.80
CA LEU A 212 16.47 17.86 -20.00
C LEU A 212 17.56 16.83 -20.37
N ALA A 213 18.36 17.09 -21.41
CA ALA A 213 19.41 16.21 -21.91
C ALA A 213 20.82 16.54 -21.35
N SER A 214 20.91 17.32 -20.28
CA SER A 214 22.19 17.64 -19.63
C SER A 214 22.76 16.38 -18.95
N PRO A 215 24.04 16.01 -19.16
CA PRO A 215 24.60 14.72 -18.76
C PRO A 215 24.78 14.52 -17.23
N SER A 216 24.44 15.50 -16.39
CA SER A 216 24.60 15.42 -14.93
C SER A 216 23.30 15.09 -14.14
N ALA A 217 22.18 14.81 -14.82
CA ALA A 217 20.85 14.73 -14.18
C ALA A 217 20.09 13.41 -14.41
N GLN A 218 20.81 12.28 -14.52
CA GLN A 218 20.22 10.98 -14.78
C GLN A 218 20.44 10.03 -13.58
N ALA A 219 19.35 9.49 -13.03
CA ALA A 219 19.40 8.56 -11.90
C ALA A 219 18.96 7.16 -12.31
N TYR A 220 19.75 6.11 -11.96
CA TYR A 220 19.56 4.73 -12.41
C TYR A 220 19.14 3.80 -11.26
N ALA A 221 18.33 2.79 -11.58
CA ALA A 221 18.08 1.56 -10.80
C ALA A 221 17.54 0.46 -11.73
N ALA A 222 17.72 -0.80 -11.34
CA ALA A 222 17.66 -1.96 -12.25
C ALA A 222 16.32 -2.76 -12.23
N PHE A 223 16.18 -3.61 -13.25
CA PHE A 223 15.03 -4.24 -13.95
C PHE A 223 14.17 -5.29 -13.17
N SER A 224 12.84 -5.48 -13.38
CA SER A 224 12.21 -6.27 -14.49
C SER A 224 10.68 -6.14 -14.71
N VAL A 225 10.30 -5.86 -15.97
CA VAL A 225 9.14 -6.30 -16.81
C VAL A 225 7.65 -5.86 -16.59
N ARG A 226 7.10 -5.28 -17.70
CA ARG A 226 5.71 -5.17 -18.28
C ARG A 226 4.48 -4.93 -17.38
N THR A 227 3.73 -3.88 -17.75
CA THR A 227 2.27 -3.77 -17.48
C THR A 227 1.45 -3.78 -18.77
N THR A 228 0.59 -4.78 -18.90
CA THR A 228 -0.75 -4.59 -19.49
C THR A 228 -1.56 -3.75 -18.52
N THR A 229 -2.05 -2.58 -18.92
CA THR A 229 -2.86 -1.72 -18.05
C THR A 229 -4.27 -2.28 -17.87
N SER A 230 -4.46 -3.06 -16.81
CA SER A 230 -5.75 -3.15 -16.13
C SER A 230 -5.77 -2.12 -15.01
N ALA A 231 -6.71 -1.19 -15.03
CA ALA A 231 -6.89 -0.24 -13.95
C ALA A 231 -7.28 -0.99 -12.66
N THR A 232 -6.37 -1.03 -11.69
CA THR A 232 -6.63 -1.61 -10.36
C THR A 232 -6.94 -0.49 -9.38
N TRP A 233 -8.20 -0.43 -8.95
CA TRP A 233 -8.55 0.30 -7.73
C TRP A 233 -8.08 -0.56 -6.55
N SER A 234 -7.08 -0.09 -5.81
CA SER A 234 -6.74 -0.69 -4.51
C SER A 234 -7.52 0.05 -3.44
N ALA A 235 -8.60 -0.55 -2.93
CA ALA A 235 -9.15 -0.15 -1.65
C ALA A 235 -8.03 -0.32 -0.61
N ALA A 236 -7.86 0.64 0.31
CA ALA A 236 -6.92 0.49 1.43
C ALA A 236 -7.11 -0.90 2.06
N ALA A 237 -6.16 -1.80 1.81
CA ALA A 237 -6.30 -3.18 2.19
C ALA A 237 -6.19 -3.23 3.72
N LEU A 238 -7.23 -3.75 4.38
CA LEU A 238 -7.16 -4.00 5.82
C LEU A 238 -5.92 -4.86 6.10
N PRO A 239 -5.13 -4.56 7.15
CA PRO A 239 -3.92 -5.29 7.46
C PRO A 239 -4.18 -6.80 7.47
N ALA A 240 -3.28 -7.56 6.85
CA ALA A 240 -3.42 -9.00 6.77
C ALA A 240 -3.44 -9.60 8.17
N ILE A 241 -4.40 -10.48 8.44
CA ILE A 241 -4.41 -11.29 9.66
C ILE A 241 -3.45 -12.45 9.38
N ALA A 242 -2.20 -12.28 9.80
CA ALA A 242 -1.13 -13.26 9.66
C ALA A 242 -0.41 -13.42 11.01
N ILE A 243 -0.15 -14.67 11.40
CA ILE A 243 0.52 -14.96 12.66
C ILE A 243 2.05 -14.79 12.57
N GLY A 244 2.59 -14.81 11.35
CA GLY A 244 4.01 -14.57 11.09
C GLY A 244 4.92 -15.52 11.88
N ARG A 245 5.99 -14.97 12.43
CA ARG A 245 7.00 -15.70 13.20
C ARG A 245 6.51 -16.10 14.60
N ALA A 246 5.28 -15.76 14.98
CA ALA A 246 4.65 -16.30 16.18
C ALA A 246 4.08 -17.73 15.97
N ASP A 247 4.03 -18.23 14.73
CA ASP A 247 3.51 -19.57 14.44
C ASP A 247 4.12 -20.72 15.27
N PRO A 248 5.46 -20.82 15.47
CA PRO A 248 6.02 -21.92 16.25
C PRO A 248 5.75 -21.79 17.76
N PHE A 249 5.29 -20.63 18.25
CA PHE A 249 5.06 -20.39 19.67
C PHE A 249 3.63 -20.73 20.08
N SER A 250 3.51 -21.60 21.08
CA SER A 250 2.22 -21.92 21.71
C SER A 250 1.98 -21.07 22.94
N LEU A 251 3.05 -20.63 23.61
CA LEU A 251 3.05 -19.70 24.73
C LEU A 251 4.08 -18.59 24.48
N LEU A 252 3.66 -17.33 24.59
CA LEU A 252 4.56 -16.19 24.44
C LEU A 252 4.17 -15.05 25.41
N ALA A 253 5.04 -14.68 26.35
CA ALA A 253 4.72 -13.66 27.35
C ALA A 253 5.78 -12.56 27.43
N ALA A 254 5.39 -11.39 27.92
CA ALA A 254 6.33 -10.28 28.06
C ALA A 254 7.28 -10.43 29.25
N THR A 255 6.75 -10.91 30.38
CA THR A 255 7.46 -10.90 31.66
C THR A 255 7.86 -12.30 32.10
N SER A 256 6.88 -13.20 32.26
CA SER A 256 7.12 -14.58 32.66
C SER A 256 6.09 -15.56 32.12
N VAL A 257 6.51 -16.82 31.98
CA VAL A 257 5.61 -17.97 31.80
C VAL A 257 5.83 -18.93 32.95
N THR A 258 4.78 -19.20 33.72
CA THR A 258 4.82 -20.07 34.88
C THR A 258 3.81 -21.20 34.72
N ASP A 259 4.24 -22.44 34.91
CA ASP A 259 3.36 -23.59 35.00
C ASP A 259 2.97 -23.94 36.44
N GLY A 260 1.94 -24.77 36.60
CA GLY A 260 1.47 -25.25 37.87
C GLY A 260 2.42 -26.27 38.48
N VAL A 261 2.47 -26.28 39.80
CA VAL A 261 3.36 -27.19 40.55
C VAL A 261 2.78 -28.61 40.52
N LEU A 262 3.61 -29.61 40.18
CA LEU A 262 3.26 -31.05 40.14
C LEU A 262 2.24 -31.48 39.07
N SER A 263 2.07 -30.71 38.00
CA SER A 263 1.25 -31.12 36.85
C SER A 263 2.14 -31.48 35.66
N PHE A 264 1.79 -32.55 34.92
CA PHE A 264 2.38 -32.82 33.62
C PHE A 264 1.73 -31.93 32.57
N THR A 265 2.55 -31.09 31.95
CA THR A 265 2.16 -30.16 30.92
C THR A 265 2.57 -30.70 29.55
N ASP A 266 1.66 -30.59 28.59
CA ASP A 266 1.92 -30.88 27.18
C ASP A 266 1.65 -29.61 26.37
N VAL A 267 2.72 -29.06 25.80
CA VAL A 267 2.70 -27.87 24.93
C VAL A 267 3.31 -28.28 23.60
N ASP A 268 2.48 -28.52 22.59
CA ASP A 268 2.96 -28.71 21.23
C ASP A 268 3.40 -27.36 20.64
N GLY A 269 4.65 -26.97 20.88
CA GLY A 269 5.26 -25.75 20.35
C GLY A 269 6.30 -25.16 21.29
N SER A 270 6.80 -23.99 20.91
CA SER A 270 7.79 -23.23 21.67
C SER A 270 7.13 -22.39 22.77
N VAL A 271 7.84 -22.24 23.89
CA VAL A 271 7.46 -21.38 25.01
C VAL A 271 8.47 -20.24 25.10
N GLY A 272 8.00 -19.01 24.92
CA GLY A 272 8.85 -17.84 24.82
C GLY A 272 8.54 -16.76 25.86
N THR A 273 9.57 -16.02 26.28
CA THR A 273 9.42 -14.76 27.00
C THR A 273 10.25 -13.66 26.35
N THR A 274 9.71 -12.44 26.24
CA THR A 274 10.50 -11.26 25.82
C THR A 274 9.78 -9.93 26.15
N PRO A 275 10.45 -8.93 26.73
CA PRO A 275 11.88 -8.89 27.07
C PRO A 275 12.25 -9.69 28.32
N GLY A 276 11.28 -10.17 29.09
CA GLY A 276 11.50 -11.02 30.25
C GLY A 276 12.19 -12.33 29.91
N THR A 277 12.80 -12.94 30.93
CA THR A 277 13.58 -14.19 30.80
C THR A 277 13.08 -15.30 31.73
N THR A 278 12.00 -15.06 32.48
CA THR A 278 11.52 -15.97 33.51
C THR A 278 10.57 -17.02 32.92
N ILE A 279 11.05 -18.26 32.83
CA ILE A 279 10.22 -19.43 32.54
C ILE A 279 10.43 -20.42 33.69
N SER A 280 9.39 -20.74 34.43
CA SER A 280 9.46 -21.52 35.67
C SER A 280 8.41 -22.62 35.74
N ASN A 281 8.69 -23.63 36.58
CA ASN A 281 7.86 -24.80 36.84
C ASN A 281 7.66 -25.76 35.65
N PHE A 282 8.39 -25.59 34.56
CA PHE A 282 8.51 -26.61 33.50
C PHE A 282 9.52 -27.68 33.93
N SER A 283 9.06 -28.92 33.97
CA SER A 283 9.82 -30.12 34.30
C SER A 283 10.45 -30.74 33.05
N ILE A 284 11.49 -31.57 33.24
CA ILE A 284 12.07 -32.40 32.17
C ILE A 284 11.08 -33.45 31.63
N LEU A 285 10.00 -33.73 32.37
CA LEU A 285 8.95 -34.67 31.96
C LEU A 285 7.86 -33.99 31.12
N ASP A 286 7.87 -32.66 31.02
CA ASP A 286 6.92 -31.93 30.20
C ASP A 286 7.34 -31.98 28.74
N ARG A 287 6.34 -31.97 27.86
CA ARG A 287 6.54 -31.99 26.42
C ARG A 287 6.43 -30.56 25.88
N TYR A 288 7.52 -30.07 25.30
CA TYR A 288 7.59 -28.78 24.59
C TYR A 288 8.69 -28.82 23.53
N ALA A 289 8.61 -27.94 22.52
CA ALA A 289 9.60 -27.91 21.43
C ALA A 289 10.90 -27.20 21.84
N SER A 290 10.80 -25.97 22.36
CA SER A 290 11.93 -25.18 22.84
C SER A 290 11.50 -24.18 23.92
N LEU A 291 12.44 -23.79 24.78
CA LEU A 291 12.28 -22.69 25.72
C LEU A 291 13.12 -21.50 25.26
N GLU A 292 12.46 -20.38 24.97
CA GLU A 292 13.09 -19.21 24.38
C GLU A 292 13.03 -18.01 25.33
N ARG A 293 14.14 -17.73 25.99
CA ARG A 293 14.25 -16.63 26.97
C ARG A 293 14.92 -15.42 26.33
N ASN A 294 14.11 -14.45 25.94
CA ASN A 294 14.53 -13.20 25.29
C ASN A 294 15.44 -13.39 24.07
N THR A 295 15.19 -14.43 23.27
CA THR A 295 15.91 -14.71 22.02
C THR A 295 15.49 -13.72 20.92
N SER A 296 16.25 -13.66 19.82
CA SER A 296 15.82 -12.94 18.61
C SER A 296 14.52 -13.50 18.02
N ALA A 297 14.34 -14.82 18.04
CA ALA A 297 13.13 -15.48 17.60
C ALA A 297 11.90 -15.09 18.45
N ALA A 298 12.00 -15.10 19.78
CA ALA A 298 10.94 -14.63 20.67
C ALA A 298 10.61 -13.14 20.44
N ARG A 299 11.63 -12.28 20.26
CA ARG A 299 11.43 -10.85 19.95
C ARG A 299 10.67 -10.64 18.64
N ASN A 300 11.08 -11.32 17.59
CA ASN A 300 10.43 -11.23 16.28
C ASN A 300 9.00 -11.79 16.32
N ALA A 301 8.79 -12.91 17.03
CA ALA A 301 7.46 -13.47 17.27
C ALA A 301 6.54 -12.50 18.02
N MET A 302 7.04 -11.81 19.05
CA MET A 302 6.27 -10.83 19.80
C MET A 302 5.91 -9.60 18.95
N ALA A 303 6.81 -9.15 18.07
CA ALA A 303 6.54 -8.07 17.13
C ALA A 303 5.43 -8.47 16.13
N ASP A 304 5.53 -9.66 15.51
CA ASP A 304 4.52 -10.16 14.58
C ASP A 304 3.16 -10.37 15.26
N ALA A 305 3.14 -10.88 16.50
CA ALA A 305 1.92 -11.02 17.28
C ALA A 305 1.25 -9.66 17.60
N ARG A 306 2.03 -8.60 17.83
CA ARG A 306 1.49 -7.24 17.98
C ARG A 306 0.89 -6.71 16.67
N THR A 307 1.55 -6.97 15.54
CA THR A 307 1.00 -6.64 14.21
C THR A 307 -0.33 -7.35 13.97
N LEU A 308 -0.43 -8.63 14.34
CA LEU A 308 -1.69 -9.39 14.30
C LEU A 308 -2.76 -8.74 15.19
N ALA A 309 -2.43 -8.34 16.42
CA ALA A 309 -3.39 -7.68 17.31
C ALA A 309 -3.93 -6.38 16.70
N THR A 310 -3.06 -5.54 16.13
CA THR A 310 -3.46 -4.31 15.41
C THR A 310 -4.34 -4.62 14.20
N ALA A 311 -4.02 -5.67 13.44
CA ALA A 311 -4.80 -6.10 12.28
C ALA A 311 -6.21 -6.59 12.65
N LEU A 312 -6.36 -7.23 13.82
CA LEU A 312 -7.67 -7.66 14.34
C LEU A 312 -8.49 -6.45 14.82
N GLU A 313 -7.87 -5.49 15.50
CA GLU A 313 -8.52 -4.26 15.98
C GLU A 313 -9.00 -3.35 14.83
N ALA A 314 -8.32 -3.39 13.68
CA ALA A 314 -8.73 -2.66 12.48
C ALA A 314 -10.02 -3.22 11.85
N ARG A 315 -10.48 -4.42 12.24
CA ARG A 315 -11.71 -5.02 11.70
C ARG A 315 -12.93 -4.37 12.34
N LYS A 316 -13.92 -4.03 11.51
CA LYS A 316 -15.20 -3.51 11.99
C LYS A 316 -15.89 -4.55 12.87
N ALA A 317 -15.92 -4.29 14.17
CA ALA A 317 -16.54 -5.17 15.15
C ALA A 317 -18.02 -4.84 15.36
N THR A 318 -18.84 -5.87 15.51
CA THR A 318 -20.25 -5.74 15.91
C THR A 318 -20.33 -5.78 17.44
N PRO A 319 -20.77 -4.70 18.11
CA PRO A 319 -20.89 -4.69 19.56
C PRO A 319 -21.94 -5.71 20.04
N ARG A 320 -21.62 -6.44 21.10
CA ARG A 320 -22.51 -7.39 21.77
C ARG A 320 -22.47 -7.16 23.28
N THR A 321 -23.52 -7.60 23.96
CA THR A 321 -23.66 -7.55 25.41
C THR A 321 -24.01 -8.93 25.94
N GLY A 322 -23.79 -9.15 27.23
CA GLY A 322 -24.06 -10.43 27.89
C GLY A 322 -23.00 -11.51 27.61
N THR A 323 -23.37 -12.75 27.92
CA THR A 323 -22.48 -13.91 27.90
C THR A 323 -22.41 -14.54 26.51
N LEU A 324 -21.21 -14.91 26.08
CA LEU A 324 -21.00 -15.74 24.89
C LEU A 324 -21.39 -17.18 25.20
N THR A 325 -22.45 -17.66 24.54
CA THR A 325 -22.98 -19.02 24.67
C THR A 325 -23.73 -19.43 23.40
N GLY A 326 -23.91 -20.73 23.18
CA GLY A 326 -24.66 -21.26 22.04
C GLY A 326 -23.91 -21.17 20.71
N ARG A 327 -24.66 -21.12 19.60
CA ARG A 327 -24.09 -21.11 18.24
C ARG A 327 -23.60 -19.71 17.86
N VAL A 328 -22.39 -19.65 17.32
CA VAL A 328 -21.72 -18.43 16.88
C VAL A 328 -21.37 -18.56 15.40
N THR A 329 -21.78 -17.59 14.60
CA THR A 329 -21.48 -17.50 13.16
C THR A 329 -20.20 -16.71 12.89
N PRO A 330 -19.63 -16.77 11.68
CA PRO A 330 -18.40 -16.04 11.35
C PRO A 330 -18.58 -14.53 11.48
N GLY A 331 -17.54 -13.85 11.96
CA GLY A 331 -17.57 -12.39 12.11
C GLY A 331 -16.62 -11.84 13.16
N THR A 332 -16.61 -10.51 13.25
CA THR A 332 -15.86 -9.76 14.27
C THR A 332 -16.85 -9.14 15.26
N TYR A 333 -16.64 -9.42 16.55
CA TYR A 333 -17.54 -9.07 17.63
C TYR A 333 -16.79 -8.34 18.75
N SER A 334 -17.42 -7.36 19.38
CA SER A 334 -16.82 -6.60 20.48
C SER A 334 -17.67 -6.59 21.75
N TRP A 335 -17.01 -6.64 22.91
CA TRP A 335 -17.60 -6.50 24.24
C TRP A 335 -16.79 -5.49 25.07
N THR A 336 -17.42 -4.89 26.07
CA THR A 336 -16.68 -4.22 27.14
C THR A 336 -16.01 -5.28 28.01
N THR A 337 -16.80 -6.22 28.53
CA THR A 337 -16.34 -7.37 29.31
C THR A 337 -16.94 -8.64 28.70
N LEU A 338 -16.08 -9.58 28.32
CA LEU A 338 -16.49 -10.83 27.69
C LEU A 338 -16.52 -11.94 28.73
N SER A 339 -17.72 -12.43 29.05
CA SER A 339 -17.91 -13.67 29.78
C SER A 339 -18.31 -14.77 28.80
N ALA A 340 -17.59 -15.89 28.81
CA ALA A 340 -17.92 -17.08 28.02
C ALA A 340 -18.39 -18.21 28.95
N SER A 341 -19.51 -18.84 28.64
CA SER A 341 -20.10 -19.88 29.51
C SER A 341 -20.93 -20.91 28.73
N GLY A 342 -20.91 -22.15 29.21
CA GLY A 342 -21.63 -23.28 28.62
C GLY A 342 -20.99 -23.78 27.33
N ASN A 343 -21.81 -24.36 26.45
CA ASN A 343 -21.33 -24.88 25.17
C ASN A 343 -21.42 -23.77 24.11
N ILE A 344 -20.29 -23.48 23.48
CA ILE A 344 -20.15 -22.48 22.44
C ILE A 344 -19.80 -23.22 21.14
N ALA A 345 -20.73 -23.29 20.21
CA ALA A 345 -20.53 -23.91 18.91
C ALA A 345 -20.10 -22.84 17.90
N VAL A 346 -18.81 -22.81 17.57
CA VAL A 346 -18.25 -21.95 16.54
C VAL A 346 -18.50 -22.61 15.18
N ASP A 347 -19.46 -22.08 14.45
CA ASP A 347 -19.95 -22.71 13.23
C ASP A 347 -19.60 -21.88 12.00
N ALA A 348 -18.73 -22.45 11.15
CA ALA A 348 -18.29 -21.83 9.91
C ALA A 348 -19.32 -21.87 8.78
N GLY A 349 -20.45 -22.56 8.96
CA GLY A 349 -21.53 -22.60 7.97
C GLY A 349 -21.14 -23.29 6.66
N GLY A 350 -20.08 -24.12 6.67
CA GLY A 350 -19.55 -24.80 5.49
C GLY A 350 -18.37 -24.08 4.82
N ASP A 351 -17.91 -22.93 5.32
CA ASP A 351 -16.75 -22.21 4.79
C ASP A 351 -15.51 -22.36 5.71
N PRO A 352 -14.52 -23.22 5.37
CA PRO A 352 -13.33 -23.40 6.20
C PRO A 352 -12.46 -22.15 6.37
N SER A 353 -12.62 -21.15 5.48
CA SER A 353 -11.90 -19.87 5.55
C SER A 353 -12.55 -18.86 6.49
N ALA A 354 -13.73 -19.18 7.03
CA ALA A 354 -14.47 -18.34 7.96
C ALA A 354 -13.66 -17.99 9.20
N ARG A 355 -13.67 -16.70 9.57
CA ARG A 355 -12.92 -16.16 10.72
C ARG A 355 -13.84 -15.67 11.82
N PHE A 356 -13.38 -15.87 13.04
CA PHE A 356 -14.07 -15.47 14.26
C PHE A 356 -13.13 -14.60 15.08
N VAL A 357 -13.51 -13.35 15.30
CA VAL A 357 -12.68 -12.39 16.04
C VAL A 357 -13.50 -11.85 17.21
N PHE A 358 -13.04 -12.11 18.43
CA PHE A 358 -13.67 -11.64 19.66
C PHE A 358 -12.79 -10.59 20.31
N ILE A 359 -13.26 -9.35 20.39
CA ILE A 359 -12.51 -8.21 20.95
C ILE A 359 -13.15 -7.79 22.27
N ALA A 360 -12.37 -7.70 23.36
CA ALA A 360 -12.90 -7.23 24.64
C ALA A 360 -11.84 -6.52 25.51
N ASN A 361 -12.26 -5.77 26.53
CA ASN A 361 -11.31 -5.21 27.49
C ASN A 361 -10.84 -6.25 28.52
N SER A 362 -11.70 -7.20 28.87
CA SER A 362 -11.35 -8.35 29.70
C SER A 362 -12.11 -9.60 29.27
N LEU A 363 -11.51 -10.76 29.54
CA LEU A 363 -12.10 -12.07 29.26
C LEU A 363 -12.19 -12.90 30.55
N THR A 364 -13.34 -13.51 30.77
CA THR A 364 -13.51 -14.58 31.77
C THR A 364 -14.24 -15.76 31.14
N VAL A 365 -13.55 -16.89 31.02
CA VAL A 365 -14.14 -18.16 30.61
C VAL A 365 -14.55 -18.91 31.87
N ALA A 366 -15.85 -19.16 32.02
CA ALA A 366 -16.42 -19.82 33.19
C ALA A 366 -16.02 -21.31 33.26
N ASN A 367 -16.15 -21.91 34.45
CA ASN A 367 -15.94 -23.34 34.63
C ASN A 367 -16.94 -24.16 33.80
N GLY A 368 -16.47 -25.25 33.19
CA GLY A 368 -17.28 -26.13 32.34
C GLY A 368 -17.61 -25.55 30.96
N THR A 369 -16.92 -24.48 30.53
CA THR A 369 -17.14 -23.92 29.20
C THR A 369 -16.47 -24.78 28.14
N HIS A 370 -17.22 -25.10 27.08
CA HIS A 370 -16.74 -25.91 25.97
C HIS A 370 -16.88 -25.17 24.65
N VAL A 371 -15.76 -24.74 24.05
CA VAL A 371 -15.73 -24.21 22.69
C VAL A 371 -15.53 -25.36 21.71
N GLU A 372 -16.58 -25.63 20.92
CA GLU A 372 -16.63 -26.69 19.92
C GLU A 372 -16.61 -26.09 18.51
N LEU A 373 -15.98 -26.81 17.58
CA LEU A 373 -15.89 -26.42 16.17
C LEU A 373 -16.98 -27.15 15.39
N ALA A 374 -17.75 -26.41 14.59
CA ALA A 374 -18.80 -26.94 13.75
C ALA A 374 -18.71 -26.38 12.32
N GLY A 375 -19.34 -27.07 11.37
CA GLY A 375 -19.49 -26.58 9.99
C GLY A 375 -18.19 -26.27 9.26
N GLY A 376 -17.09 -26.97 9.58
CA GLY A 376 -15.78 -26.77 8.96
C GLY A 376 -14.90 -25.70 9.61
N ALA A 377 -15.30 -25.16 10.78
CA ALA A 377 -14.50 -24.19 11.51
C ALA A 377 -13.16 -24.79 11.94
N THR A 378 -12.10 -23.98 11.85
CA THR A 378 -10.75 -24.36 12.28
C THR A 378 -10.29 -23.46 13.43
N SER A 379 -9.54 -24.03 14.38
CA SER A 379 -8.95 -23.27 15.49
C SER A 379 -8.00 -22.18 15.00
N ALA A 380 -7.35 -22.38 13.85
CA ALA A 380 -6.43 -21.39 13.26
C ALA A 380 -7.12 -20.07 12.86
N ASN A 381 -8.43 -20.11 12.60
CA ASN A 381 -9.21 -18.95 12.18
C ASN A 381 -10.01 -18.29 13.32
N ILE A 382 -9.77 -18.70 14.58
CA ILE A 382 -10.40 -18.12 15.76
C ILE A 382 -9.40 -17.27 16.52
N PHE A 383 -9.75 -16.01 16.77
CA PHE A 383 -8.91 -15.02 17.43
C PHE A 383 -9.65 -14.36 18.60
N TRP A 384 -8.97 -14.27 19.73
CA TRP A 384 -9.45 -13.61 20.95
C TRP A 384 -8.50 -12.46 21.27
N ARG A 385 -8.94 -11.23 21.08
CA ARG A 385 -8.16 -10.01 21.29
C ARG A 385 -8.62 -9.30 22.56
N ILE A 386 -7.80 -9.33 23.60
CA ILE A 386 -8.15 -8.84 24.94
C ILE A 386 -7.24 -7.67 25.34
N ARG A 387 -7.79 -6.48 25.59
CA ARG A 387 -7.02 -5.27 25.92
C ARG A 387 -6.54 -5.18 27.37
N GLY A 388 -6.93 -6.16 28.18
CA GLY A 388 -6.58 -6.25 29.59
C GLY A 388 -6.28 -7.71 29.94
N ASN A 389 -6.79 -8.16 31.08
CA ASN A 389 -6.52 -9.50 31.59
C ASN A 389 -7.50 -10.53 31.03
N ALA A 390 -7.02 -11.76 30.85
CA ALA A 390 -7.82 -12.91 30.47
C ALA A 390 -7.72 -14.01 31.54
N THR A 391 -8.88 -14.50 31.99
CA THR A 391 -8.97 -15.58 32.96
C THR A 391 -9.70 -16.77 32.36
N LEU A 392 -9.01 -17.90 32.29
CA LEU A 392 -9.50 -19.17 31.79
C LEU A 392 -9.67 -20.12 32.98
N ASN A 393 -10.90 -20.29 33.46
CA ASN A 393 -11.18 -21.34 34.45
C ASN A 393 -11.18 -22.71 33.77
N THR A 394 -11.50 -23.79 34.50
CA THR A 394 -11.53 -25.15 33.93
C THR A 394 -12.46 -25.24 32.71
N SER A 395 -11.88 -25.28 31.52
CA SER A 395 -12.59 -25.09 30.25
C SER A 395 -11.80 -25.62 29.04
N THR A 396 -12.44 -25.66 27.88
CA THR A 396 -11.77 -25.93 26.59
C THR A 396 -11.88 -24.73 25.67
N LEU A 397 -10.75 -24.11 25.33
CA LEU A 397 -10.65 -22.97 24.42
C LEU A 397 -10.11 -23.42 23.05
N ARG A 398 -10.54 -22.74 22.00
CA ARG A 398 -10.05 -22.92 20.63
C ARG A 398 -9.61 -21.57 20.06
N GLY A 399 -8.43 -21.52 19.45
CA GLY A 399 -7.91 -20.34 18.78
C GLY A 399 -6.77 -19.60 19.48
N THR A 400 -6.36 -18.48 18.88
CA THR A 400 -5.24 -17.66 19.33
C THR A 400 -5.74 -16.56 20.27
N LEU A 401 -5.32 -16.58 21.53
CA LEU A 401 -5.61 -15.56 22.54
C LEU A 401 -4.46 -14.57 22.64
N LEU A 402 -4.75 -13.30 22.35
CA LEU A 402 -3.82 -12.17 22.38
C LEU A 402 -4.27 -11.17 23.45
N ALA A 403 -3.61 -11.17 24.61
CA ALA A 403 -3.93 -10.29 25.73
C ALA A 403 -2.86 -9.21 25.94
N ASP A 404 -3.28 -7.96 26.20
CA ASP A 404 -2.32 -6.92 26.62
C ASP A 404 -1.86 -7.13 28.06
N GLY A 405 -2.75 -7.64 28.91
CA GLY A 405 -2.50 -7.93 30.32
C GLY A 405 -2.15 -9.39 30.60
N ALA A 406 -2.34 -9.81 31.85
CA ALA A 406 -2.00 -11.15 32.31
C ALA A 406 -3.01 -12.18 31.79
N ILE A 407 -2.51 -13.39 31.49
CA ILE A 407 -3.34 -14.55 31.18
C ILE A 407 -3.21 -15.54 32.33
N SER A 408 -4.31 -15.79 33.04
CA SER A 408 -4.38 -16.82 34.08
C SER A 408 -5.24 -17.98 33.59
N ALA A 409 -4.68 -19.19 33.56
CA ALA A 409 -5.41 -20.40 33.24
C ALA A 409 -5.42 -21.35 34.45
N SER A 410 -6.57 -21.94 34.79
CA SER A 410 -6.61 -22.99 35.81
C SER A 410 -6.28 -24.34 35.15
N THR A 411 -7.26 -25.22 34.97
CA THR A 411 -7.12 -26.48 34.24
C THR A 411 -7.79 -26.34 32.87
N THR A 412 -7.12 -25.65 31.93
CA THR A 412 -7.69 -25.33 30.62
C THR A 412 -7.01 -26.13 29.52
N THR A 413 -7.80 -26.73 28.62
CA THR A 413 -7.27 -27.27 27.36
C THR A 413 -7.41 -26.22 26.27
N VAL A 414 -6.30 -25.83 25.64
CA VAL A 414 -6.30 -24.85 24.55
C VAL A 414 -5.83 -25.54 23.28
N VAL A 415 -6.62 -25.48 22.21
CA VAL A 415 -6.11 -25.82 20.86
C VAL A 415 -5.93 -24.51 20.13
N GLY A 416 -4.70 -24.04 20.09
CA GLY A 416 -4.37 -22.67 19.72
C GLY A 416 -3.14 -22.15 20.44
N ARG A 417 -3.14 -20.86 20.77
CA ARG A 417 -1.95 -20.16 21.29
C ARG A 417 -2.34 -19.13 22.33
N LEU A 418 -1.46 -18.87 23.30
CA LEU A 418 -1.63 -17.81 24.29
C LEU A 418 -0.46 -16.83 24.20
N VAL A 419 -0.79 -15.54 24.01
CA VAL A 419 0.19 -14.46 23.93
C VAL A 419 -0.19 -13.32 24.88
N SER A 420 0.74 -12.94 25.77
CA SER A 420 0.61 -11.77 26.65
C SER A 420 1.65 -10.70 26.29
N PHE A 421 1.19 -9.52 25.91
CA PHE A 421 2.07 -8.47 25.35
C PHE A 421 2.82 -7.64 26.38
N ASN A 422 2.26 -7.47 27.60
CA ASN A 422 2.86 -6.62 28.64
C ASN A 422 2.94 -7.30 30.01
N SER A 423 2.49 -8.56 30.14
CA SER A 423 2.43 -9.24 31.43
C SER A 423 2.86 -10.70 31.34
N SER A 424 2.38 -11.52 32.28
CA SER A 424 2.74 -12.93 32.42
C SER A 424 1.63 -13.85 31.97
N ILE A 425 2.01 -15.10 31.69
CA ILE A 425 1.09 -16.21 31.53
C ILE A 425 1.33 -17.17 32.68
N THR A 426 0.26 -17.50 33.42
CA THR A 426 0.32 -18.47 34.53
C THR A 426 -0.76 -19.51 34.31
N ALA A 427 -0.41 -20.79 34.42
CA ALA A 427 -1.40 -21.86 34.44
C ALA A 427 -1.29 -22.76 35.66
N GLY A 428 -2.40 -23.40 36.03
CA GLY A 428 -2.41 -24.55 36.94
C GLY A 428 -2.00 -25.85 36.24
N ARG A 429 -2.28 -25.96 34.94
CA ARG A 429 -1.80 -27.01 34.03
C ARG A 429 -1.99 -26.57 32.58
N TYR A 430 -0.99 -26.73 31.72
CA TYR A 430 -1.15 -26.48 30.29
C TYR A 430 -1.40 -27.79 29.52
N LEU A 431 -2.50 -27.82 28.77
CA LEU A 431 -2.69 -28.79 27.68
C LEU A 431 -2.93 -27.97 26.41
N ILE A 432 -1.85 -27.69 25.69
CA ILE A 432 -1.87 -26.83 24.50
C ILE A 432 -1.43 -27.61 23.29
N SER A 433 -2.32 -27.73 22.30
CA SER A 433 -1.94 -28.21 20.97
C SER A 433 -1.99 -27.07 19.95
N ARG A 434 -1.12 -27.10 18.95
CA ARG A 434 -1.26 -26.18 17.81
C ARG A 434 -2.56 -26.45 17.06
N PRO A 435 -3.13 -25.41 16.42
CA PRO A 435 -4.41 -25.49 15.75
C PRO A 435 -4.42 -26.29 14.46
#